data_AF-A0A2R6D8F3-F1
#
_entry.id   AF-A0A2R6D8F3-F1
#
_cell.length_a   1.000
_cell.length_b   1.000
_cell.length_c   1.000
_cell.angle_alpha   90.00
_cell.angle_beta   90.00
_cell.angle_gamma   90.00
#
_symmetry.space_group_name_H-M   'P 1'
#
loop_
_entity.id
_entity.type
_entity.pdbx_description
1 polymer ?
#
loop_
_entity_poly.entity_id
_entity_poly.type
_entity_poly.pdbx_seq_one_letter_code
_entity_poly.pdbx_strand_id
1 'polypeptide(L)'
;MAGPLRFRVSNESWTDQRVRERLLAPLDETFGARLEPSWFDPPANYETRRLEMDNGDFALFCWNDRGYWLGNTTTPEALWRTNKQEFSEAPYPVTRWAQRELLARFELVDPTLASYDHVAWFFLPVFLSKDGRETTRRFFTDHAGGFPDATAEEALAFFERLLSTGVLDENRYTMASKLGTSEGLDVGRMAATMGEFIVAKLLADAGLDFEPEIGLDSGHALDFLVGSEHLVEVTRPRPPTRRDRADTAVAAVRETADAKTRDQLAAHPSATLFVDCSSFRDDEWAAVAGEQPTTAHEPTVVFRARPDGRAEGYRVGTPPVEIDAAIDWIS
;
A
#
# COMPACT_ATOMS: atom_id res chain seq x y z
N MET A 1 -9.55 -1.56 -14.65
CA MET A 1 -8.92 -1.91 -13.37
C MET A 1 -9.88 -1.55 -12.24
N ALA A 2 -10.33 -2.52 -11.47
CA ALA A 2 -11.02 -2.32 -10.22
C ALA A 2 -10.05 -1.69 -9.21
N GLY A 3 -10.54 -0.75 -8.39
CA GLY A 3 -9.75 -0.16 -7.31
C GLY A 3 -9.69 -1.05 -6.07
N PRO A 4 -9.01 -0.58 -5.00
CA PRO A 4 -9.01 -1.23 -3.70
C PRO A 4 -10.43 -1.44 -3.17
N LEU A 5 -10.60 -2.45 -2.31
CA LEU A 5 -11.89 -2.77 -1.71
C LEU A 5 -12.45 -1.56 -0.95
N ARG A 6 -13.68 -1.19 -1.31
CA ARG A 6 -14.47 -0.13 -0.68
C ARG A 6 -15.92 -0.55 -0.65
N PHE A 7 -16.65 -0.07 0.35
CA PHE A 7 -18.08 -0.28 0.41
C PHE A 7 -18.75 0.45 -0.74
N ARG A 8 -19.74 -0.21 -1.34
CA ARG A 8 -20.80 0.44 -2.11
C ARG A 8 -22.01 0.59 -1.22
N VAL A 9 -22.52 1.81 -1.12
CA VAL A 9 -23.59 2.16 -0.19
C VAL A 9 -24.87 2.45 -0.95
N SER A 10 -25.86 1.58 -0.76
CA SER A 10 -27.22 1.77 -1.23
C SER A 10 -28.06 2.43 -0.14
N ASN A 11 -28.77 3.50 -0.47
CA ASN A 11 -29.73 4.15 0.43
C ASN A 11 -31.15 3.59 0.28
N GLU A 12 -31.30 2.51 -0.48
CA GLU A 12 -32.58 1.81 -0.63
C GLU A 12 -32.79 0.83 0.52
N SER A 13 -34.05 0.48 0.80
CA SER A 13 -34.38 -0.56 1.77
C SER A 13 -34.12 -1.97 1.21
N TRP A 14 -33.53 -2.83 2.03
CA TRP A 14 -33.16 -4.20 1.68
C TRP A 14 -33.88 -5.21 2.57
N THR A 15 -34.24 -6.34 1.96
CA THR A 15 -34.83 -7.52 2.61
C THR A 15 -34.12 -8.77 2.09
N ASP A 16 -34.20 -9.89 2.80
CA ASP A 16 -33.63 -11.17 2.33
C ASP A 16 -34.14 -11.54 0.92
N GLN A 17 -35.42 -11.31 0.63
CA GLN A 17 -35.99 -11.52 -0.71
C GLN A 17 -35.30 -10.63 -1.75
N ARG A 18 -35.14 -9.32 -1.48
CA ARG A 18 -34.48 -8.41 -2.42
C ARG A 18 -33.02 -8.78 -2.64
N VAL A 19 -32.32 -9.22 -1.59
CA VAL A 19 -30.93 -9.73 -1.71
C VAL A 19 -30.86 -10.91 -2.67
N ARG A 20 -31.78 -11.87 -2.54
CA ARG A 20 -31.84 -13.03 -3.44
C ARG A 20 -32.13 -12.63 -4.88
N GLU A 21 -33.11 -11.77 -5.10
CA GLU A 21 -33.53 -11.37 -6.45
C GLU A 21 -32.55 -10.42 -7.14
N ARG A 22 -31.95 -9.48 -6.39
CA ARG A 22 -31.18 -8.37 -6.97
C ARG A 22 -29.67 -8.51 -6.85
N LEU A 23 -29.18 -9.33 -5.93
CA LEU A 23 -27.75 -9.58 -5.76
C LEU A 23 -27.39 -11.02 -6.13
N LEU A 24 -28.05 -12.02 -5.54
CA LEU A 24 -27.71 -13.43 -5.75
C LEU A 24 -28.03 -13.88 -7.18
N ALA A 25 -29.29 -13.76 -7.63
CA ALA A 25 -29.72 -14.27 -8.94
C ALA A 25 -28.82 -13.86 -10.12
N PRO A 26 -28.45 -12.57 -10.32
CA PRO A 26 -27.58 -12.20 -11.43
C PRO A 26 -26.14 -12.73 -11.28
N LEU A 27 -25.65 -12.90 -10.05
CA LEU A 27 -24.33 -13.48 -9.80
C LEU A 27 -24.33 -15.01 -9.92
N ASP A 28 -25.42 -15.67 -9.59
CA ASP A 28 -25.61 -17.11 -9.76
C ASP A 28 -25.63 -17.47 -11.24
N GLU A 29 -26.44 -16.76 -12.03
CA GLU A 29 -26.54 -16.95 -13.48
C GLU A 29 -25.18 -16.81 -14.20
N THR A 30 -24.30 -15.95 -13.70
CA THR A 30 -23.00 -15.66 -14.35
C THR A 30 -21.83 -16.43 -13.75
N PHE A 31 -21.81 -16.63 -12.42
CA PHE A 31 -20.63 -17.08 -11.66
C PHE A 31 -20.92 -18.25 -10.69
N GLY A 32 -22.12 -18.82 -10.69
CA GLY A 32 -22.50 -19.91 -9.78
C GLY A 32 -22.53 -19.47 -8.30
N ALA A 33 -22.86 -18.22 -8.05
CA ALA A 33 -22.91 -17.65 -6.71
C ALA A 33 -23.90 -18.34 -5.78
N ARG A 34 -23.47 -18.57 -4.54
CA ARG A 34 -24.29 -19.07 -3.43
C ARG A 34 -24.37 -18.04 -2.31
N LEU A 35 -25.49 -18.04 -1.61
CA LEU A 35 -25.70 -17.22 -0.42
C LEU A 35 -25.37 -18.04 0.82
N GLU A 36 -24.36 -17.60 1.56
CA GLU A 36 -23.84 -18.29 2.74
C GLU A 36 -24.06 -17.45 4.01
N PRO A 37 -24.19 -18.10 5.19
CA PRO A 37 -24.15 -17.38 6.45
C PRO A 37 -22.78 -16.73 6.67
N SER A 38 -22.81 -15.55 7.29
CA SER A 38 -21.62 -14.89 7.84
C SER A 38 -20.89 -15.79 8.84
N TRP A 39 -19.56 -15.71 8.87
CA TRP A 39 -18.78 -16.40 9.91
C TRP A 39 -18.88 -15.69 11.26
N PHE A 40 -19.11 -14.39 11.24
CA PHE A 40 -19.26 -13.56 12.43
C PHE A 40 -20.68 -13.02 12.56
N ASP A 41 -21.12 -12.87 13.81
CA ASP A 41 -22.44 -12.33 14.09
C ASP A 41 -22.65 -10.96 13.43
N PRO A 42 -23.86 -10.71 12.89
CA PRO A 42 -24.18 -9.43 12.31
C PRO A 42 -24.11 -8.32 13.38
N PRO A 43 -23.79 -7.08 12.98
CA PRO A 43 -23.96 -5.93 13.85
C PRO A 43 -25.41 -5.79 14.33
N ALA A 44 -25.62 -5.20 15.51
CA ALA A 44 -26.97 -5.00 16.05
C ALA A 44 -27.86 -4.19 15.08
N ASN A 45 -29.06 -4.71 14.82
CA ASN A 45 -30.04 -4.16 13.86
C ASN A 45 -29.64 -4.28 12.38
N TYR A 46 -28.62 -5.08 12.06
CA TYR A 46 -28.26 -5.42 10.68
C TYR A 46 -28.53 -6.90 10.40
N GLU A 47 -28.79 -7.20 9.14
CA GLU A 47 -28.69 -8.54 8.57
C GLU A 47 -27.42 -8.62 7.71
N THR A 48 -26.82 -9.80 7.66
CA THR A 48 -25.59 -10.02 6.90
C THR A 48 -25.65 -11.31 6.08
N ARG A 49 -24.99 -11.30 4.92
CA ARG A 49 -24.77 -12.48 4.08
C ARG A 49 -23.39 -12.42 3.43
N ARG A 50 -22.84 -13.60 3.17
CA ARG A 50 -21.74 -13.80 2.23
C ARG A 50 -22.31 -14.32 0.91
N LEU A 51 -21.72 -13.86 -0.19
CA LEU A 51 -21.95 -14.39 -1.53
C LEU A 51 -20.64 -15.02 -1.98
N GLU A 52 -20.64 -16.31 -2.29
CA GLU A 52 -19.46 -17.08 -2.69
C GLU A 52 -19.65 -17.58 -4.12
N MET A 53 -18.69 -17.29 -5.00
CA MET A 53 -18.76 -17.59 -6.44
C MET A 53 -17.90 -18.81 -6.74
N ASP A 54 -18.23 -19.56 -7.80
CA ASP A 54 -17.48 -20.77 -8.17
C ASP A 54 -16.07 -20.46 -8.69
N ASN A 55 -15.84 -19.24 -9.17
CA ASN A 55 -14.52 -18.76 -9.59
C ASN A 55 -13.62 -18.34 -8.40
N GLY A 56 -14.11 -18.46 -7.16
CA GLY A 56 -13.39 -18.08 -5.94
C GLY A 56 -13.50 -16.60 -5.56
N ASP A 57 -14.18 -15.78 -6.36
CA ASP A 57 -14.59 -14.44 -5.94
C ASP A 57 -15.65 -14.54 -4.83
N PHE A 58 -15.81 -13.46 -4.08
CA PHE A 58 -16.78 -13.35 -3.00
C PHE A 58 -17.27 -11.92 -2.84
N ALA A 59 -18.36 -11.78 -2.09
CA ALA A 59 -18.82 -10.51 -1.57
C ALA A 59 -19.49 -10.65 -0.21
N LEU A 60 -19.45 -9.55 0.53
CA LEU A 60 -20.11 -9.33 1.79
C LEU A 60 -21.24 -8.33 1.56
N PHE A 61 -22.41 -8.65 2.11
CA PHE A 61 -23.52 -7.72 2.13
C PHE A 61 -24.07 -7.59 3.56
N CYS A 62 -24.09 -6.37 4.07
CA CYS A 62 -24.66 -6.01 5.36
C CYS A 62 -25.73 -4.96 5.14
N TRP A 63 -26.92 -5.14 5.70
CA TRP A 63 -28.01 -4.21 5.46
C TRP A 63 -28.95 -4.04 6.64
N ASN A 64 -29.62 -2.90 6.60
CA ASN A 64 -30.74 -2.52 7.45
C ASN A 64 -31.67 -1.63 6.58
N ASP A 65 -31.95 -0.39 6.99
CA ASP A 65 -32.54 0.65 6.16
C ASP A 65 -31.61 1.14 5.01
N ARG A 66 -30.32 0.74 5.04
CA ARG A 66 -29.31 0.96 3.99
C ARG A 66 -28.57 -0.34 3.69
N GLY A 67 -27.95 -0.45 2.51
CA GLY A 67 -27.16 -1.62 2.10
C GLY A 67 -25.68 -1.29 1.94
N TYR A 68 -24.81 -2.14 2.48
CA TYR A 68 -23.36 -2.04 2.41
C TYR A 68 -22.79 -3.27 1.72
N TRP A 69 -22.26 -3.08 0.51
CA TRP A 69 -21.68 -4.13 -0.31
C TRP A 69 -20.16 -3.98 -0.41
N LEU A 70 -19.43 -5.08 -0.22
CA LEU A 70 -17.97 -5.11 -0.32
C LEU A 70 -17.53 -6.46 -0.89
N GLY A 71 -16.65 -6.49 -1.88
CA GLY A 71 -16.20 -7.76 -2.44
C GLY A 71 -15.36 -7.60 -3.68
N ASN A 72 -14.84 -8.72 -4.16
CA ASN A 72 -13.90 -8.77 -5.27
C ASN A 72 -14.55 -9.30 -6.56
N THR A 73 -15.88 -9.40 -6.61
CA THR A 73 -16.63 -9.80 -7.80
C THR A 73 -17.14 -8.61 -8.62
N THR A 74 -17.81 -8.90 -9.73
CA THR A 74 -18.61 -7.93 -10.47
C THR A 74 -19.73 -7.37 -9.57
N THR A 75 -19.86 -6.04 -9.53
CA THR A 75 -20.94 -5.39 -8.78
C THR A 75 -22.29 -5.63 -9.47
N PRO A 76 -23.31 -6.17 -8.78
CA PRO A 76 -24.67 -6.29 -9.32
C PRO A 76 -25.27 -4.95 -9.74
N GLU A 77 -26.13 -4.94 -10.75
CA GLU A 77 -26.73 -3.73 -11.31
C GLU A 77 -27.51 -2.89 -10.29
N ALA A 78 -28.18 -3.55 -9.34
CA ALA A 78 -28.90 -2.88 -8.25
C ALA A 78 -27.99 -2.03 -7.34
N LEU A 79 -26.67 -2.20 -7.45
CA LEU A 79 -25.67 -1.45 -6.70
C LEU A 79 -24.82 -0.55 -7.61
N TRP A 80 -25.21 -0.37 -8.88
CA TRP A 80 -24.57 0.62 -9.76
C TRP A 80 -24.96 2.04 -9.34
N ARG A 81 -24.08 3.00 -9.64
CA ARG A 81 -24.24 4.43 -9.29
C ARG A 81 -24.46 4.70 -7.80
N THR A 82 -24.12 3.74 -6.94
CA THR A 82 -24.04 3.92 -5.48
C THR A 82 -22.78 4.68 -5.10
N ASN A 83 -22.85 5.38 -3.97
CA ASN A 83 -21.67 6.02 -3.38
C ASN A 83 -20.67 4.96 -2.92
N LYS A 84 -19.38 5.28 -3.03
CA LYS A 84 -18.31 4.45 -2.46
C LYS A 84 -17.87 5.03 -1.13
N GLN A 85 -17.61 4.17 -0.16
CA GLN A 85 -17.07 4.53 1.15
C GLN A 85 -15.88 3.65 1.51
N GLU A 86 -14.83 4.25 2.05
CA GLU A 86 -13.72 3.58 2.70
C GLU A 86 -14.16 2.97 4.03
N PHE A 87 -13.27 2.19 4.65
CA PHE A 87 -13.55 1.57 5.95
C PHE A 87 -13.77 2.63 7.06
N SER A 88 -13.06 3.75 7.00
CA SER A 88 -13.18 4.86 7.95
C SER A 88 -14.49 5.66 7.79
N GLU A 89 -15.08 5.66 6.60
CA GLU A 89 -16.28 6.45 6.28
C GLU A 89 -17.59 5.71 6.55
N ALA A 90 -17.56 4.37 6.52
CA ALA A 90 -18.73 3.54 6.81
C ALA A 90 -18.95 3.38 8.33
N PRO A 91 -20.19 3.06 8.79
CA PRO A 91 -20.44 2.90 10.22
C PRO A 91 -19.52 1.85 10.85
N TYR A 92 -18.90 2.21 11.98
CA TYR A 92 -17.92 1.35 12.66
C TYR A 92 -18.39 -0.10 12.86
N PRO A 93 -19.64 -0.39 13.29
CA PRO A 93 -20.09 -1.78 13.44
C PRO A 93 -20.07 -2.57 12.13
N VAL A 94 -20.41 -1.94 11.01
CA VAL A 94 -20.38 -2.55 9.66
C VAL A 94 -18.94 -2.78 9.22
N THR A 95 -18.07 -1.77 9.35
CA THR A 95 -16.64 -1.88 9.05
C THR A 95 -15.97 -2.99 9.84
N ARG A 96 -16.20 -3.03 11.16
CA ARG A 96 -15.63 -4.04 12.05
C ARG A 96 -16.07 -5.45 11.65
N TRP A 97 -17.36 -5.66 11.36
CA TRP A 97 -17.85 -6.95 10.88
C TRP A 97 -17.18 -7.34 9.56
N ALA A 98 -17.18 -6.44 8.58
CA ALA A 98 -16.63 -6.73 7.26
C ALA A 98 -15.12 -7.04 7.32
N GLN A 99 -14.34 -6.29 8.10
CA GLN A 99 -12.91 -6.56 8.26
C GLN A 99 -12.65 -7.93 8.89
N ARG A 100 -13.46 -8.36 9.86
CA ARG A 100 -13.35 -9.71 10.45
C ARG A 100 -13.62 -10.80 9.41
N GLU A 101 -14.71 -10.67 8.65
CA GLU A 101 -15.03 -11.60 7.56
C GLU A 101 -13.91 -11.65 6.51
N LEU A 102 -13.38 -10.48 6.11
CA LEU A 102 -12.29 -10.38 5.15
C LEU A 102 -11.00 -11.00 5.67
N LEU A 103 -10.62 -10.77 6.93
CA LEU A 103 -9.42 -11.36 7.52
C LEU A 103 -9.53 -12.87 7.64
N ALA A 104 -10.69 -13.38 8.08
CA ALA A 104 -10.95 -14.83 8.10
C ALA A 104 -10.89 -15.43 6.69
N ARG A 105 -11.38 -14.71 5.67
CA ARG A 105 -11.25 -15.14 4.27
C ARG A 105 -9.79 -15.13 3.85
N PHE A 106 -9.04 -14.10 4.23
CA PHE A 106 -7.64 -13.94 3.89
C PHE A 106 -6.80 -15.09 4.45
N GLU A 107 -7.02 -15.47 5.71
CA GLU A 107 -6.37 -16.62 6.35
C GLU A 107 -6.59 -17.93 5.58
N LEU A 108 -7.78 -18.13 5.00
CA LEU A 108 -8.07 -19.31 4.19
C LEU A 108 -7.38 -19.29 2.82
N VAL A 109 -7.22 -18.13 2.20
CA VAL A 109 -6.67 -18.02 0.83
C VAL A 109 -5.17 -17.79 0.77
N ASP A 110 -4.59 -17.22 1.83
CA ASP A 110 -3.15 -16.95 1.95
C ASP A 110 -2.73 -16.96 3.44
N PRO A 111 -2.59 -18.17 4.03
CA PRO A 111 -2.25 -18.30 5.45
C PRO A 111 -0.84 -17.76 5.78
N THR A 112 0.07 -17.74 4.80
CA THR A 112 1.43 -17.21 4.99
C THR A 112 1.38 -15.71 5.22
N LEU A 113 0.75 -14.94 4.31
CA LEU A 113 0.62 -13.50 4.52
C LEU A 113 -0.29 -13.16 5.71
N ALA A 114 -1.32 -13.97 5.95
CA ALA A 114 -2.22 -13.78 7.10
C ALA A 114 -1.52 -13.98 8.45
N SER A 115 -0.34 -14.62 8.50
CA SER A 115 0.44 -14.77 9.75
C SER A 115 1.13 -13.48 10.23
N TYR A 116 1.09 -12.42 9.42
CA TYR A 116 1.59 -11.09 9.74
C TYR A 116 0.39 -10.16 9.95
N ASP A 117 -0.09 -10.06 11.19
CA ASP A 117 -1.36 -9.43 11.54
C ASP A 117 -1.48 -7.99 11.02
N HIS A 118 -0.43 -7.18 11.23
CA HIS A 118 -0.45 -5.77 10.83
C HIS A 118 -0.31 -5.61 9.32
N VAL A 119 0.52 -6.41 8.66
CA VAL A 119 0.62 -6.44 7.17
C VAL A 119 -0.71 -6.86 6.55
N ALA A 120 -1.29 -7.96 7.03
CA ALA A 120 -2.55 -8.51 6.55
C ALA A 120 -3.70 -7.50 6.73
N TRP A 121 -3.80 -6.89 7.91
CA TRP A 121 -4.78 -5.85 8.16
C TRP A 121 -4.51 -4.65 7.27
N PHE A 122 -3.31 -4.08 7.25
CA PHE A 122 -3.02 -2.84 6.53
C PHE A 122 -3.37 -2.95 5.04
N PHE A 123 -2.87 -3.99 4.37
CA PHE A 123 -3.03 -4.20 2.92
C PHE A 123 -4.28 -5.00 2.53
N LEU A 124 -5.17 -5.33 3.48
CA LEU A 124 -6.45 -6.00 3.21
C LEU A 124 -7.24 -5.42 2.01
N PRO A 125 -7.32 -4.07 1.81
CA PRO A 125 -8.04 -3.52 0.67
C PRO A 125 -7.50 -3.95 -0.70
N VAL A 126 -6.21 -4.25 -0.79
CA VAL A 126 -5.55 -4.60 -2.06
C VAL A 126 -5.30 -6.11 -2.16
N PHE A 127 -4.99 -6.79 -1.06
CA PHE A 127 -4.82 -8.25 -0.99
C PHE A 127 -6.07 -9.05 -1.31
N LEU A 128 -7.25 -8.45 -1.12
CA LEU A 128 -8.52 -9.06 -1.51
C LEU A 128 -9.22 -8.28 -2.63
N SER A 129 -8.54 -7.34 -3.31
CA SER A 129 -9.13 -6.63 -4.45
C SER A 129 -9.38 -7.57 -5.64
N LYS A 130 -10.31 -7.19 -6.54
CA LYS A 130 -10.66 -8.00 -7.72
C LYS A 130 -9.44 -8.25 -8.59
N ASP A 131 -8.83 -7.18 -9.06
CA ASP A 131 -7.78 -7.23 -10.08
C ASP A 131 -6.37 -7.32 -9.46
N GLY A 132 -6.19 -6.86 -8.22
CA GLY A 132 -4.87 -6.72 -7.58
C GLY A 132 -4.46 -7.83 -6.62
N ARG A 133 -5.40 -8.66 -6.14
CA ARG A 133 -5.10 -9.66 -5.10
C ARG A 133 -3.90 -10.54 -5.45
N GLU A 134 -3.82 -10.99 -6.70
CA GLU A 134 -2.78 -11.94 -7.09
C GLU A 134 -1.41 -11.27 -7.16
N THR A 135 -1.34 -10.11 -7.80
CA THR A 135 -0.08 -9.38 -7.98
C THR A 135 0.45 -8.82 -6.67
N THR A 136 -0.42 -8.31 -5.80
CA THR A 136 -0.04 -7.78 -4.49
C THR A 136 0.49 -8.86 -3.56
N ARG A 137 -0.18 -10.01 -3.48
CA ARG A 137 0.30 -11.15 -2.67
C ARG A 137 1.63 -11.68 -3.21
N ARG A 138 1.71 -11.92 -4.53
CA ARG A 138 2.94 -12.38 -5.20
C ARG A 138 4.12 -11.42 -5.04
N PHE A 139 3.88 -10.12 -4.98
CA PHE A 139 4.96 -9.16 -4.74
C PHE A 139 5.62 -9.36 -3.37
N PHE A 140 4.85 -9.67 -2.33
CA PHE A 140 5.43 -9.98 -1.03
C PHE A 140 6.08 -11.37 -1.00
N THR A 141 5.44 -12.39 -1.58
CA THR A 141 5.94 -13.78 -1.51
C THR A 141 7.10 -14.05 -2.48
N ASP A 142 7.01 -13.57 -3.73
CA ASP A 142 7.95 -13.92 -4.80
C ASP A 142 9.06 -12.86 -4.95
N HIS A 143 8.82 -11.64 -4.44
CA HIS A 143 9.72 -10.49 -4.60
C HIS A 143 10.09 -9.81 -3.28
N ALA A 144 9.81 -10.46 -2.14
CA ALA A 144 10.21 -10.02 -0.80
C ALA A 144 9.91 -8.52 -0.56
N GLY A 145 8.73 -8.05 -1.00
CA GLY A 145 8.31 -6.66 -0.82
C GLY A 145 9.24 -5.62 -1.46
N GLY A 146 10.08 -6.03 -2.42
CA GLY A 146 11.04 -5.17 -3.11
C GLY A 146 12.48 -5.23 -2.57
N PHE A 147 12.79 -6.09 -1.60
CA PHE A 147 14.17 -6.32 -1.13
C PHE A 147 14.82 -7.48 -1.91
N PRO A 148 15.80 -7.22 -2.81
CA PRO A 148 16.31 -8.23 -3.76
C PRO A 148 17.17 -9.34 -3.14
N ASP A 149 17.70 -9.13 -1.93
CA ASP A 149 18.61 -10.04 -1.22
C ASP A 149 17.98 -10.55 0.09
N ALA A 150 16.66 -10.51 0.18
CA ALA A 150 15.89 -10.93 1.35
C ALA A 150 14.96 -12.09 1.03
N THR A 151 14.58 -12.86 2.05
CA THR A 151 13.43 -13.77 1.93
C THR A 151 12.12 -13.02 2.12
N ALA A 152 11.00 -13.65 1.74
CA ALA A 152 9.68 -13.11 1.99
C ALA A 152 9.43 -12.88 3.49
N GLU A 153 9.87 -13.81 4.33
CA GLU A 153 9.71 -13.75 5.78
C GLU A 153 10.46 -12.57 6.40
N GLU A 154 11.69 -12.31 5.94
CA GLU A 154 12.50 -11.19 6.40
C GLU A 154 11.86 -9.85 6.02
N ALA A 155 11.39 -9.72 4.78
CA ALA A 155 10.71 -8.52 4.30
C ALA A 155 9.37 -8.31 5.01
N LEU A 156 8.56 -9.36 5.17
CA LEU A 156 7.29 -9.27 5.89
C LEU A 156 7.51 -8.90 7.35
N ALA A 157 8.53 -9.47 8.01
CA ALA A 157 8.88 -9.08 9.37
C ALA A 157 9.29 -7.60 9.47
N PHE A 158 9.98 -7.05 8.46
CA PHE A 158 10.29 -5.61 8.40
C PHE A 158 9.02 -4.77 8.37
N PHE A 159 8.10 -5.05 7.45
CA PHE A 159 6.86 -4.28 7.33
C PHE A 159 5.93 -4.49 8.51
N GLU A 160 5.89 -5.68 9.10
CA GLU A 160 5.13 -5.96 10.33
C GLU A 160 5.62 -5.11 11.51
N ARG A 161 6.95 -4.96 11.67
CA ARG A 161 7.52 -4.09 12.70
C ARG A 161 7.17 -2.63 12.48
N LEU A 162 7.19 -2.15 11.23
CA LEU A 162 6.74 -0.79 10.92
C LEU A 162 5.25 -0.62 11.23
N LEU A 163 4.41 -1.47 10.68
CA LEU A 163 2.96 -1.31 10.75
C LEU A 163 2.41 -1.54 12.15
N SER A 164 3.09 -2.32 13.00
CA SER A 164 2.71 -2.50 14.41
C SER A 164 2.90 -1.24 15.26
N THR A 165 3.63 -0.23 14.78
CA THR A 165 3.74 1.07 15.46
C THR A 165 2.45 1.91 15.38
N GLY A 166 1.59 1.65 14.39
CA GLY A 166 0.37 2.41 14.16
C GLY A 166 0.56 3.79 13.50
N VAL A 167 1.79 4.20 13.17
CA VAL A 167 2.07 5.55 12.62
C VAL A 167 1.44 5.83 11.26
N LEU A 168 0.94 4.80 10.57
CA LEU A 168 0.26 4.91 9.27
C LEU A 168 -1.23 4.56 9.35
N ASP A 169 -1.79 4.25 10.53
CA ASP A 169 -3.14 3.69 10.65
C ASP A 169 -4.22 4.67 10.18
N GLU A 170 -4.06 5.96 10.46
CA GLU A 170 -4.98 7.02 10.04
C GLU A 170 -5.02 7.17 8.51
N ASN A 171 -3.89 6.94 7.83
CA ASN A 171 -3.75 7.02 6.38
C ASN A 171 -3.74 5.65 5.70
N ARG A 172 -4.15 4.58 6.41
CA ARG A 172 -4.04 3.20 5.93
C ARG A 172 -4.62 3.00 4.54
N TYR A 173 -5.83 3.49 4.28
CA TYR A 173 -6.49 3.27 3.00
C TYR A 173 -5.69 3.92 1.86
N THR A 174 -5.28 5.17 2.04
CA THR A 174 -4.45 5.92 1.09
C THR A 174 -3.14 5.18 0.80
N MET A 175 -2.39 4.84 1.84
CA MET A 175 -1.08 4.20 1.70
C MET A 175 -1.17 2.78 1.13
N ALA A 176 -2.13 1.96 1.59
CA ALA A 176 -2.34 0.62 1.04
C ALA A 176 -2.74 0.68 -0.45
N SER A 177 -3.52 1.68 -0.85
CA SER A 177 -3.97 1.86 -2.23
C SER A 177 -2.83 2.13 -3.21
N LYS A 178 -1.72 2.75 -2.75
CA LYS A 178 -0.55 3.04 -3.60
C LYS A 178 0.09 1.78 -4.18
N LEU A 179 0.04 0.66 -3.45
CA LEU A 179 0.59 -0.62 -3.91
C LEU A 179 -0.08 -1.07 -5.23
N GLY A 180 -1.32 -0.63 -5.41
CA GLY A 180 -2.09 -0.75 -6.64
C GLY A 180 -2.96 -1.99 -6.70
N THR A 181 -3.82 -2.03 -7.72
CA THR A 181 -4.80 -3.11 -7.93
C THR A 181 -4.75 -3.65 -9.36
N SER A 182 -3.57 -3.66 -9.95
CA SER A 182 -3.35 -4.10 -11.34
C SER A 182 -3.31 -5.61 -11.47
N GLU A 183 -3.93 -6.15 -12.53
CA GLU A 183 -3.78 -7.57 -12.93
C GLU A 183 -2.35 -7.89 -13.37
N GLY A 184 -1.63 -6.89 -13.90
CA GLY A 184 -0.21 -7.01 -14.25
C GLY A 184 0.70 -6.71 -13.06
N LEU A 185 1.60 -7.64 -12.75
CA LEU A 185 2.63 -7.49 -11.74
C LEU A 185 3.73 -6.53 -12.23
N ASP A 186 3.86 -5.39 -11.56
CA ASP A 186 4.88 -4.38 -11.83
C ASP A 186 5.75 -4.20 -10.58
N VAL A 187 6.79 -5.03 -10.49
CA VAL A 187 7.70 -5.07 -9.35
C VAL A 187 8.38 -3.71 -9.13
N GLY A 188 8.66 -2.96 -10.20
CA GLY A 188 9.33 -1.66 -10.11
C GLY A 188 8.45 -0.62 -9.45
N ARG A 189 7.19 -0.49 -9.91
CA ARG A 189 6.22 0.44 -9.32
C ARG A 189 5.89 0.05 -7.87
N MET A 190 5.67 -1.23 -7.61
CA MET A 190 5.33 -1.70 -6.26
C MET A 190 6.50 -1.52 -5.29
N ALA A 191 7.74 -1.77 -5.71
CA ALA A 191 8.91 -1.45 -4.92
C ALA A 191 9.05 0.06 -4.68
N ALA A 192 8.76 0.90 -5.67
CA ALA A 192 8.77 2.36 -5.48
C ALA A 192 7.78 2.79 -4.39
N THR A 193 6.56 2.26 -4.40
CA THR A 193 5.60 2.45 -3.30
C THR A 193 6.16 1.98 -1.96
N MET A 194 6.76 0.79 -1.88
CA MET A 194 7.35 0.33 -0.62
C MET A 194 8.53 1.19 -0.15
N GLY A 195 9.16 1.97 -1.04
CA GLY A 195 10.17 2.95 -0.65
C GLY A 195 9.61 4.03 0.27
N GLU A 196 8.36 4.42 0.09
CA GLU A 196 7.70 5.36 0.99
C GLU A 196 7.44 4.75 2.37
N PHE A 197 7.09 3.46 2.46
CA PHE A 197 6.96 2.76 3.75
C PHE A 197 8.32 2.69 4.46
N ILE A 198 9.40 2.46 3.72
CA ILE A 198 10.75 2.46 4.28
C ILE A 198 11.10 3.87 4.81
N VAL A 199 10.78 4.94 4.08
CA VAL A 199 10.99 6.32 4.56
C VAL A 199 10.12 6.63 5.77
N ALA A 200 8.85 6.23 5.78
CA ALA A 200 7.97 6.35 6.94
C ALA A 200 8.56 5.65 8.18
N LYS A 201 9.20 4.49 8.01
CA LYS A 201 9.94 3.83 9.08
C LYS A 201 11.10 4.69 9.58
N LEU A 202 11.91 5.24 8.69
CA LEU A 202 13.05 6.09 9.08
C LEU A 202 12.59 7.32 9.85
N LEU A 203 11.52 7.97 9.39
CA LEU A 203 10.92 9.11 10.08
C LEU A 203 10.43 8.72 11.48
N ALA A 204 9.71 7.61 11.59
CA ALA A 204 9.22 7.09 12.87
C ALA A 204 10.36 6.69 13.82
N ASP A 205 11.42 6.03 13.32
CA ASP A 205 12.59 5.65 14.11
C ASP A 205 13.35 6.87 14.65
N ALA A 206 13.36 7.98 13.90
CA ALA A 206 13.89 9.26 14.35
C ALA A 206 12.94 10.05 15.28
N GLY A 207 11.75 9.50 15.57
CA GLY A 207 10.76 10.14 16.45
C GLY A 207 10.12 11.37 15.83
N LEU A 208 10.01 11.41 14.50
CA LEU A 208 9.42 12.52 13.76
C LEU A 208 7.95 12.24 13.45
N ASP A 209 7.10 13.23 13.70
CA ASP A 209 5.71 13.22 13.23
C ASP A 209 5.66 13.54 11.73
N PHE A 210 4.78 12.87 11.00
CA PHE A 210 4.60 13.09 9.57
C PHE A 210 3.18 12.78 9.10
N GLU A 211 2.77 13.44 8.01
CA GLU A 211 1.53 13.19 7.28
C GLU A 211 1.87 12.73 5.85
N PRO A 212 1.44 11.53 5.43
CA PRO A 212 1.66 11.06 4.07
C PRO A 212 0.68 11.68 3.07
N GLU A 213 1.08 11.72 1.79
CA GLU A 213 0.24 12.14 0.65
C GLU A 213 -0.35 13.54 0.79
N ILE A 214 0.53 14.54 0.93
CA ILE A 214 0.11 15.92 1.09
C ILE A 214 -0.15 16.57 -0.28
N GLY A 215 -1.39 17.01 -0.51
CA GLY A 215 -1.75 17.81 -1.68
C GLY A 215 -1.29 19.26 -1.54
N LEU A 216 -0.61 19.79 -2.55
CA LEU A 216 -0.08 21.16 -2.54
C LEU A 216 -0.79 22.03 -3.58
N ASP A 217 -0.83 23.34 -3.33
CA ASP A 217 -1.43 24.33 -4.24
C ASP A 217 -0.79 24.34 -5.64
N SER A 218 0.41 23.79 -5.77
CA SER A 218 1.10 23.59 -7.04
C SER A 218 0.41 22.55 -7.95
N GLY A 219 -0.58 21.81 -7.46
CA GLY A 219 -1.23 20.70 -8.16
C GLY A 219 -0.44 19.39 -8.13
N HIS A 220 0.68 19.36 -7.40
CA HIS A 220 1.46 18.15 -7.14
C HIS A 220 1.19 17.68 -5.71
N ALA A 221 1.15 16.36 -5.52
CA ALA A 221 1.28 15.75 -4.20
C ALA A 221 2.75 15.40 -3.96
N LEU A 222 3.21 15.58 -2.73
CA LEU A 222 4.48 15.05 -2.25
C LEU A 222 4.22 13.94 -1.24
N ASP A 223 5.19 13.04 -1.11
CA ASP A 223 5.01 11.82 -0.33
C ASP A 223 4.76 12.06 1.15
N PHE A 224 5.44 13.05 1.77
CA PHE A 224 5.24 13.38 3.17
C PHE A 224 5.37 14.88 3.48
N LEU A 225 4.61 15.32 4.49
CA LEU A 225 4.87 16.51 5.28
C LEU A 225 5.40 16.07 6.65
N VAL A 226 6.62 16.45 6.99
CA VAL A 226 7.27 16.15 8.28
C VAL A 226 7.15 17.35 9.22
N GLY A 227 6.70 17.09 10.44
CA GLY A 227 6.27 18.14 11.36
C GLY A 227 5.14 18.96 10.76
N SER A 228 5.35 20.27 10.62
CA SER A 228 4.35 21.18 10.05
C SER A 228 4.83 21.95 8.81
N GLU A 229 6.07 21.73 8.36
CA GLU A 229 6.69 22.61 7.36
C GLU A 229 7.65 21.92 6.38
N HIS A 230 8.15 20.72 6.68
CA HIS A 230 9.19 20.10 5.88
C HIS A 230 8.61 19.08 4.92
N LEU A 231 8.63 19.41 3.63
CA LEU A 231 8.20 18.51 2.57
C LEU A 231 9.26 17.46 2.28
N VAL A 232 8.84 16.23 2.04
CA VAL A 232 9.68 15.10 1.66
C VAL A 232 9.11 14.42 0.42
N GLU A 233 9.99 14.15 -0.54
CA GLU A 233 9.70 13.33 -1.71
C GLU A 233 10.57 12.08 -1.68
N VAL A 234 10.00 10.94 -2.05
CA VAL A 234 10.68 9.66 -2.11
C VAL A 234 10.83 9.23 -3.55
N THR A 235 12.00 8.67 -3.86
CA THR A 235 12.23 8.04 -5.15
C THR A 235 13.07 6.80 -4.99
N ARG A 236 12.79 5.79 -5.82
CA ARG A 236 13.47 4.50 -5.75
C ARG A 236 14.07 4.15 -7.11
N PRO A 237 15.40 4.20 -7.27
CA PRO A 237 16.03 3.79 -8.52
C PRO A 237 15.73 2.33 -8.85
N ARG A 238 15.47 2.06 -10.13
CA ARG A 238 15.41 0.67 -10.62
C ARG A 238 16.83 0.12 -10.76
N PRO A 239 17.09 -1.14 -10.38
CA PRO A 239 18.40 -1.75 -10.52
C PRO A 239 18.92 -1.67 -11.96
N PRO A 240 20.23 -1.46 -12.18
CA PRO A 240 20.86 -1.37 -13.50
C PRO A 240 20.57 -2.57 -14.40
N THR A 241 20.56 -3.79 -13.85
CA THR A 241 20.22 -5.03 -14.57
C THR A 241 18.81 -5.06 -15.16
N ARG A 242 17.98 -4.05 -14.87
CA ARG A 242 16.61 -3.87 -15.36
C ARG A 242 16.39 -2.51 -16.04
N ARG A 243 17.45 -1.83 -16.51
CA ARG A 243 17.39 -0.56 -17.25
C ARG A 243 18.06 -0.66 -18.62
N ASP A 244 17.51 0.04 -19.60
CA ASP A 244 18.04 0.12 -20.97
C ASP A 244 19.14 1.19 -21.16
N ARG A 245 19.38 2.07 -20.17
CA ARG A 245 20.18 3.31 -20.34
C ARG A 245 21.23 3.62 -19.27
N ALA A 246 21.17 2.97 -18.10
CA ALA A 246 22.12 3.19 -17.02
C ALA A 246 22.85 1.88 -16.70
N ASP A 247 24.09 1.77 -17.17
CA ASP A 247 24.91 0.56 -16.99
C ASP A 247 25.50 0.43 -15.58
N THR A 248 25.24 1.37 -14.66
CA THR A 248 25.73 1.33 -13.27
C THR A 248 24.71 1.82 -12.23
N ALA A 249 24.84 1.33 -10.99
CA ALA A 249 23.99 1.72 -9.86
C ALA A 249 24.12 3.22 -9.54
N VAL A 250 25.33 3.76 -9.66
CA VAL A 250 25.66 5.18 -9.50
C VAL A 250 24.91 6.04 -10.53
N ALA A 251 24.89 5.62 -11.81
CA ALA A 251 24.13 6.31 -12.84
C ALA A 251 22.62 6.25 -12.56
N ALA A 252 22.11 5.11 -12.09
CA ALA A 252 20.71 4.94 -11.75
C ALA A 252 20.26 5.91 -10.62
N VAL A 253 21.09 6.15 -9.61
CA VAL A 253 20.84 7.15 -8.56
C VAL A 253 20.73 8.54 -9.15
N ARG A 254 21.75 8.98 -9.93
CA ARG A 254 21.79 10.33 -10.53
C ARG A 254 20.60 10.58 -11.43
N GLU A 255 20.33 9.69 -12.39
CA GLU A 255 19.21 9.86 -13.32
C GLU A 255 17.85 9.92 -12.63
N THR A 256 17.68 9.14 -11.57
CA THR A 256 16.40 9.07 -10.84
C THR A 256 16.19 10.34 -10.02
N ALA A 257 17.23 10.84 -9.36
CA ALA A 257 17.19 12.12 -8.67
C ALA A 257 16.93 13.27 -9.66
N ASP A 258 17.69 13.35 -10.76
CA ASP A 258 17.58 14.39 -11.78
C ASP A 258 16.21 14.43 -12.47
N ALA A 259 15.54 13.28 -12.59
CA ALA A 259 14.18 13.21 -13.12
C ALA A 259 13.18 13.88 -12.16
N LYS A 260 13.31 13.63 -10.85
CA LYS A 260 12.45 14.24 -9.82
C LYS A 260 12.71 15.73 -9.66
N THR A 261 13.99 16.16 -9.74
CA THR A 261 14.39 17.57 -9.67
C THR A 261 13.72 18.42 -10.76
N ARG A 262 13.60 17.88 -11.97
CA ARG A 262 13.05 18.61 -13.13
C ARG A 262 11.53 18.60 -13.22
N ASP A 263 10.85 17.92 -12.30
CA ASP A 263 9.40 17.77 -12.28
C ASP A 263 8.83 18.24 -10.93
N GLN A 264 8.42 17.32 -10.05
CA GLN A 264 7.75 17.63 -8.78
C GLN A 264 8.54 18.60 -7.88
N LEU A 265 9.87 18.43 -7.81
CA LEU A 265 10.72 19.24 -6.93
C LEU A 265 11.03 20.63 -7.50
N ALA A 266 10.80 20.86 -8.80
CA ALA A 266 10.99 22.20 -9.39
C ALA A 266 10.04 23.24 -8.78
N ALA A 267 8.86 22.79 -8.34
CA ALA A 267 7.90 23.63 -7.62
C ALA A 267 8.20 23.75 -6.12
N HIS A 268 9.00 22.84 -5.55
CA HIS A 268 9.25 22.70 -4.12
C HIS A 268 10.75 22.55 -3.82
N PRO A 269 11.57 23.61 -4.06
CA PRO A 269 13.02 23.52 -3.96
C PRO A 269 13.52 23.26 -2.52
N SER A 270 12.69 23.54 -1.51
CA SER A 270 13.01 23.28 -0.10
C SER A 270 12.64 21.87 0.38
N ALA A 271 12.00 21.06 -0.46
CA ALA A 271 11.67 19.68 -0.10
C ALA A 271 12.96 18.84 0.01
N THR A 272 12.99 17.87 0.92
CA THR A 272 14.10 16.92 1.01
C THR A 272 13.81 15.72 0.13
N LEU A 273 14.74 15.36 -0.76
CA LEU A 273 14.63 14.16 -1.57
C LEU A 273 15.24 12.96 -0.82
N PHE A 274 14.47 11.90 -0.68
CA PHE A 274 14.95 10.60 -0.22
C PHE A 274 15.11 9.67 -1.42
N VAL A 275 16.34 9.25 -1.70
CA VAL A 275 16.65 8.23 -2.71
C VAL A 275 16.82 6.89 -2.02
N ASP A 276 15.77 6.07 -2.09
CA ASP A 276 15.74 4.72 -1.55
C ASP A 276 16.49 3.74 -2.48
N CYS A 277 17.66 3.28 -2.07
CA CYS A 277 18.43 2.26 -2.77
C CYS A 277 18.18 0.84 -2.21
N SER A 278 17.13 0.62 -1.43
CA SER A 278 16.80 -0.71 -0.87
C SER A 278 16.41 -1.75 -1.92
N SER A 279 16.21 -1.34 -3.18
CA SER A 279 16.04 -2.22 -4.34
C SER A 279 17.37 -2.73 -4.91
N PHE A 280 18.50 -2.22 -4.43
CA PHE A 280 19.83 -2.61 -4.92
C PHE A 280 20.36 -3.83 -4.18
N ARG A 281 21.10 -4.65 -4.93
CA ARG A 281 21.90 -5.73 -4.38
C ARG A 281 23.10 -5.20 -3.59
N ASP A 282 23.73 -6.07 -2.82
CA ASP A 282 24.89 -5.72 -2.00
C ASP A 282 26.05 -5.10 -2.81
N ASP A 283 26.37 -5.63 -3.99
CA ASP A 283 27.41 -5.10 -4.88
C ASP A 283 27.02 -3.76 -5.52
N GLU A 284 25.76 -3.64 -5.95
CA GLU A 284 25.19 -2.40 -6.49
C GLU A 284 25.22 -1.27 -5.45
N TRP A 285 24.86 -1.56 -4.20
CA TRP A 285 24.95 -0.59 -3.12
C TRP A 285 26.38 -0.27 -2.73
N ALA A 286 27.28 -1.26 -2.66
CA ALA A 286 28.69 -1.02 -2.36
C ALA A 286 29.33 -0.04 -3.35
N ALA A 287 28.95 -0.09 -4.63
CA ALA A 287 29.38 0.89 -5.63
C ALA A 287 28.86 2.31 -5.32
N VAL A 288 27.58 2.45 -4.96
CA VAL A 288 26.98 3.74 -4.60
C VAL A 288 27.59 4.31 -3.32
N ALA A 289 27.76 3.49 -2.29
CA ALA A 289 28.35 3.87 -1.01
C ALA A 289 29.83 4.27 -1.15
N GLY A 290 30.58 3.60 -2.04
CA GLY A 290 31.98 3.92 -2.31
C GLY A 290 32.18 5.19 -3.14
N GLU A 291 31.28 5.49 -4.08
CA GLU A 291 31.38 6.68 -4.94
C GLU A 291 30.65 7.92 -4.42
N GLN A 292 29.59 7.73 -3.60
CA GLN A 292 28.73 8.79 -3.07
C GLN A 292 28.34 9.85 -4.12
N PRO A 293 27.65 9.47 -5.22
CA PRO A 293 27.33 10.41 -6.28
C PRO A 293 26.50 11.60 -5.78
N THR A 294 26.91 12.81 -6.17
CA THR A 294 26.09 14.01 -6.00
C THR A 294 24.80 13.91 -6.83
N THR A 295 23.74 14.56 -6.36
CA THR A 295 22.43 14.70 -7.01
C THR A 295 22.17 16.14 -7.44
N ALA A 296 21.32 16.36 -8.46
CA ALA A 296 20.96 17.72 -8.86
C ALA A 296 20.08 18.47 -7.83
N HIS A 297 19.40 17.74 -6.95
CA HIS A 297 18.60 18.31 -5.86
C HIS A 297 19.38 18.36 -4.55
N GLU A 298 19.19 19.44 -3.79
CA GLU A 298 19.72 19.62 -2.44
C GLU A 298 18.63 20.28 -1.57
N PRO A 299 18.30 19.73 -0.38
CA PRO A 299 18.94 18.60 0.29
C PRO A 299 18.46 17.22 -0.20
N THR A 300 19.38 16.25 -0.24
CA THR A 300 19.09 14.84 -0.60
C THR A 300 19.71 13.87 0.39
N VAL A 301 18.95 12.83 0.76
CA VAL A 301 19.42 11.66 1.52
C VAL A 301 19.42 10.46 0.59
N VAL A 302 20.57 9.84 0.38
CA VAL A 302 20.70 8.59 -0.39
C VAL A 302 21.01 7.47 0.59
N PHE A 303 20.14 6.47 0.66
CA PHE A 303 20.23 5.45 1.70
C PHE A 303 19.84 4.07 1.18
N ARG A 304 20.18 3.04 1.94
CA ARG A 304 19.70 1.67 1.76
C ARG A 304 19.24 1.13 3.11
N ALA A 305 18.01 0.64 3.16
CA ALA A 305 17.49 -0.13 4.27
C ALA A 305 17.65 -1.63 4.04
N ARG A 306 17.77 -2.37 5.14
CA ARG A 306 17.82 -3.83 5.18
C ARG A 306 16.60 -4.37 5.93
N PRO A 307 16.15 -5.60 5.62
CA PRO A 307 15.00 -6.21 6.30
C PRO A 307 15.18 -6.42 7.81
N ASP A 308 16.42 -6.41 8.32
CA ASP A 308 16.71 -6.45 9.75
C ASP A 308 16.36 -5.12 10.46
N GLY A 309 16.12 -4.05 9.70
CA GLY A 309 15.80 -2.72 10.19
C GLY A 309 16.96 -1.73 10.16
N ARG A 310 18.18 -2.18 9.83
CA ARG A 310 19.33 -1.27 9.67
C ARG A 310 19.17 -0.46 8.39
N ALA A 311 19.55 0.82 8.45
CA ALA A 311 19.69 1.66 7.27
C ALA A 311 21.04 2.37 7.32
N GLU A 312 21.69 2.48 6.16
CA GLU A 312 22.95 3.21 5.99
C GLU A 312 22.85 4.14 4.77
N GLY A 313 23.57 5.26 4.79
CA GLY A 313 23.45 6.25 3.73
C GLY A 313 24.42 7.42 3.82
N TYR A 314 24.28 8.36 2.90
CA TYR A 314 25.02 9.63 2.87
C TYR A 314 24.09 10.79 2.48
N ARG A 315 24.59 12.02 2.66
CA ARG A 315 23.85 13.25 2.43
C ARG A 315 24.49 14.06 1.31
N VAL A 316 23.64 14.68 0.49
CA VAL A 316 24.02 15.79 -0.38
C VAL A 316 23.34 17.02 0.19
N GLY A 317 24.15 17.95 0.73
CA GLY A 317 23.67 19.09 1.51
C GLY A 317 23.30 18.77 2.95
N THR A 318 22.60 19.70 3.59
CA THR A 318 22.13 19.56 4.97
C THR A 318 20.61 19.43 4.99
N PRO A 319 20.05 18.24 5.22
CA PRO A 319 18.62 18.07 5.44
C PRO A 319 18.15 18.92 6.64
N PRO A 320 17.01 19.61 6.56
CA PRO A 320 16.46 20.39 7.66
C PRO A 320 15.89 19.52 8.79
N VAL A 321 15.78 18.21 8.55
CA VAL A 321 15.19 17.23 9.47
C VAL A 321 16.29 16.34 10.04
N GLU A 322 16.33 16.23 11.36
CA GLU A 322 17.29 15.40 12.11
C GLU A 322 16.93 13.91 12.01
N ILE A 323 17.54 13.21 11.04
CA ILE A 323 17.32 11.78 10.77
C ILE A 323 18.49 10.89 11.26
N ASP A 324 19.41 11.46 12.05
CA ASP A 324 20.64 10.79 12.56
C ASP A 324 20.36 9.52 13.36
N ALA A 325 19.25 9.48 14.09
CA ALA A 325 18.89 8.32 14.91
C ALA A 325 18.44 7.11 14.07
N ALA A 326 18.10 7.30 12.79
CA ALA A 326 17.53 6.27 11.93
C ALA A 326 18.50 5.75 10.84
N ILE A 327 19.61 6.45 10.58
CA ILE A 327 20.54 6.11 9.49
C ILE A 327 21.98 6.12 9.99
N ASP A 328 22.68 5.01 9.74
CA ASP A 328 24.14 4.92 9.89
C ASP A 328 24.82 5.68 8.74
N TRP A 329 25.42 6.83 9.04
CA TRP A 329 26.06 7.66 8.00
C TRP A 329 27.41 7.09 7.55
N ILE A 330 27.57 6.98 6.24
CA ILE A 330 28.79 6.56 5.57
C ILE A 330 29.65 7.80 5.35
N SER A 331 30.93 7.69 5.74
CA SER A 331 31.94 8.76 5.62
C SER A 331 32.79 8.60 4.38
#